data_AF-A0A1M5IKU5-F1
#
_entry.id   AF-A0A1M5IKU5-F1
#
_cell.length_a   1.000
_cell.length_b   1.000
_cell.length_c   1.000
_cell.angle_alpha   90.00
_cell.angle_beta   90.00
_cell.angle_gamma   90.00
#
_symmetry.space_group_name_H-M   'P 1'
#
loop_
_entity.id
_entity.type
_entity.pdbx_description
1 polymer ?
#
loop_
_entity_poly.entity_id
_entity_poly.type
_entity_poly.pdbx_seq_one_letter_code
_entity_poly.pdbx_strand_id
1 'polypeptide(L)'
;MQPVRKQQISFQFQFPLKYKVVRDLKIVTEQVGDLEIEAIGYFNPTVSPIDVFDRYAVDLEEVKWKGTDIKPVLEVMGNLEDIEEAAIRYFASMLESHGDLRAAA
;
A
#
# COMPACT_ATOMS: atom_id res chain seq x y z
N MET A 1 -23.29 -9.13 -19.44
CA MET A 1 -22.15 -8.98 -18.51
C MET A 1 -22.35 -7.67 -17.77
N GLN A 2 -22.67 -7.71 -16.48
CA GLN A 2 -22.83 -6.48 -15.67
C GLN A 2 -21.44 -5.88 -15.44
N PRO A 3 -21.27 -4.54 -15.54
CA PRO A 3 -20.00 -3.91 -15.20
C PRO A 3 -19.80 -4.05 -13.68
N VAL A 4 -18.81 -4.85 -13.30
CA VAL A 4 -18.35 -4.95 -11.90
C VAL A 4 -17.94 -3.54 -11.47
N ARG A 5 -18.70 -2.94 -10.57
CA ARG A 5 -18.37 -1.62 -10.00
C ARG A 5 -17.14 -1.80 -9.12
N LYS A 6 -15.96 -1.50 -9.66
CA LYS A 6 -14.76 -1.32 -8.85
C LYS A 6 -15.03 -0.13 -7.92
N GLN A 7 -15.09 -0.37 -6.62
CA GLN A 7 -15.12 0.73 -5.65
C GLN A 7 -13.73 1.35 -5.63
N GLN A 8 -13.66 2.65 -5.94
CA GLN A 8 -12.44 3.44 -5.91
C GLN A 8 -12.46 4.30 -4.67
N ILE A 9 -11.41 4.20 -3.84
CA ILE A 9 -11.31 4.93 -2.58
C ILE A 9 -9.89 5.48 -2.46
N SER A 10 -9.77 6.80 -2.33
CA SER A 10 -8.50 7.44 -2.00
C SER A 10 -8.20 7.27 -0.52
N PHE A 11 -6.95 6.93 -0.18
CA PHE A 11 -6.50 6.78 1.18
C PHE A 11 -5.07 7.26 1.34
N GLN A 12 -4.71 7.55 2.58
CA GLN A 12 -3.36 7.94 2.97
C GLN A 12 -2.90 7.07 4.13
N PHE A 13 -1.61 6.72 4.15
CA PHE A 13 -1.01 6.01 5.27
C PHE A 13 0.47 6.33 5.41
N GLN A 14 1.01 6.06 6.60
CA GLN A 14 2.44 6.23 6.89
C GLN A 14 3.17 4.90 6.74
N PHE A 15 4.24 4.90 5.96
CA PHE A 15 5.10 3.74 5.78
C PHE A 15 6.49 3.99 6.38
N PRO A 16 6.90 3.26 7.42
CA PRO A 16 8.19 3.49 8.08
C PRO A 16 9.34 3.04 7.19
N LEU A 17 10.20 3.97 6.76
CA LEU A 17 11.37 3.66 5.96
C LEU A 17 12.47 3.07 6.86
N LYS A 18 12.68 1.76 6.79
CA LYS A 18 13.77 1.08 7.51
C LYS A 18 14.92 0.83 6.55
N TYR A 19 16.05 1.53 6.74
CA TYR A 19 17.26 1.21 5.98
C TYR A 19 18.03 0.11 6.72
N LYS A 20 18.31 -1.02 6.04
CA LYS A 20 19.24 -2.04 6.55
C LYS A 20 20.65 -1.71 6.08
N VAL A 21 21.50 -1.15 6.95
CA VAL A 21 22.95 -1.24 6.75
C VAL A 21 23.47 -2.45 7.52
N VAL A 22 23.88 -3.49 6.79
CA VAL A 22 24.59 -4.63 7.39
C VAL A 22 26.09 -4.31 7.37
N ARG A 23 26.68 -4.08 8.56
CA ARG A 23 28.13 -4.21 8.79
C ARG A 23 28.35 -5.05 10.06
N ASP A 24 29.19 -6.07 9.95
CA ASP A 24 29.66 -6.93 11.05
C ASP A 24 28.58 -7.67 11.88
N LEU A 25 27.67 -8.40 11.21
CA LEU A 25 26.77 -9.41 11.81
C LEU A 25 25.83 -8.93 12.94
N LYS A 26 25.82 -7.64 13.29
CA LYS A 26 24.85 -7.02 14.19
C LYS A 26 23.88 -6.19 13.35
N ILE A 27 22.65 -6.68 13.22
CA ILE A 27 21.57 -5.93 12.57
C ILE A 27 21.24 -4.73 13.46
N VAL A 28 21.69 -3.54 13.06
CA VAL A 28 21.20 -2.27 13.60
C VAL A 28 20.26 -1.69 12.55
N THR A 29 18.95 -1.93 12.70
CA THR A 29 17.94 -1.26 11.88
C THR A 29 17.80 0.18 12.34
N GLU A 30 18.24 1.13 11.52
CA GLU A 30 17.96 2.55 11.73
C GLU A 30 16.65 2.89 10.99
N GLN A 31 15.65 3.39 11.72
CA GLN A 31 14.43 3.93 11.10
C GLN A 31 14.76 5.31 10.55
N VAL A 32 14.71 5.45 9.23
CA VAL A 32 15.00 6.70 8.52
C VAL A 32 13.68 7.41 8.22
N GLY A 33 12.91 7.65 9.28
CA GLY A 33 11.64 8.37 9.24
C GLY A 33 10.47 7.63 8.56
N ASP A 34 9.36 8.36 8.43
CA ASP A 34 8.11 7.85 7.85
C ASP A 34 7.88 8.47 6.47
N LEU A 35 7.43 7.65 5.53
CA LEU A 35 6.92 8.08 4.24
C LEU A 35 5.43 8.36 4.35
N GLU A 36 4.98 9.45 3.78
CA GLU A 36 3.56 9.74 3.58
C GLU A 36 3.15 9.22 2.21
N ILE A 37 2.28 8.20 2.20
CA ILE A 37 1.82 7.56 0.97
C ILE A 37 0.40 8.03 0.68
N GLU A 38 0.17 8.55 -0.53
CA GLU A 38 -1.15 8.86 -1.06
C GLU A 38 -1.47 7.89 -2.17
N ALA A 39 -2.61 7.20 -2.07
CA ALA A 39 -2.92 6.10 -2.96
C ALA A 39 -4.43 5.96 -3.23
N ILE A 40 -4.74 5.33 -4.36
CA ILE A 40 -6.09 4.99 -4.79
C ILE A 40 -6.24 3.48 -4.73
N GLY A 41 -7.14 3.00 -3.87
CA GLY A 41 -7.49 1.59 -3.76
C GLY A 41 -8.67 1.21 -4.65
N TYR A 42 -8.60 0.02 -5.23
CA TYR A 42 -9.65 -0.59 -6.04
C TYR A 42 -10.03 -1.94 -5.44
N PHE A 43 -11.33 -2.13 -5.20
CA PHE A 43 -11.86 -3.39 -4.69
C PHE A 43 -12.69 -4.12 -5.75
N ASN A 44 -12.41 -5.41 -5.94
CA ASN A 44 -13.19 -6.30 -6.78
C ASN A 44 -13.91 -7.38 -5.92
N PRO A 45 -15.22 -7.26 -5.67
CA PRO A 45 -15.95 -8.23 -4.85
C PRO A 45 -16.09 -9.61 -5.52
N THR A 46 -15.85 -9.71 -6.83
CA THR A 46 -16.02 -10.98 -7.59
C THR A 46 -14.83 -11.93 -7.45
N VAL A 47 -13.70 -11.45 -6.93
CA VAL A 47 -12.51 -12.26 -6.68
C VAL A 47 -12.59 -12.84 -5.27
N SER A 48 -12.11 -14.08 -5.12
CA SER A 48 -12.06 -14.79 -3.84
C SER A 48 -11.33 -13.96 -2.78
N PRO A 49 -11.80 -13.95 -1.51
CA PRO A 49 -11.09 -13.34 -0.39
C PRO A 49 -9.67 -13.87 -0.18
N ILE A 50 -9.39 -15.09 -0.65
CA ILE A 50 -8.06 -15.73 -0.52
C ILE A 50 -7.05 -15.07 -1.46
N ASP A 51 -7.50 -14.59 -2.62
CA ASP A 51 -6.65 -14.01 -3.67
C ASP A 51 -6.52 -12.49 -3.47
N VAL A 52 -5.89 -12.09 -2.35
CA VAL A 52 -5.82 -10.68 -1.89
C VAL A 52 -5.30 -9.74 -2.97
N PHE A 53 -4.24 -10.11 -3.70
CA PHE A 53 -3.60 -9.25 -4.71
C PHE A 53 -4.40 -9.14 -6.02
N ASP A 54 -5.32 -10.08 -6.29
CA ASP A 54 -6.26 -9.98 -7.42
C ASP A 54 -7.56 -9.28 -7.01
N ARG A 55 -7.90 -9.36 -5.71
CA ARG A 55 -9.12 -8.78 -5.13
C ARG A 55 -8.98 -7.29 -4.86
N TYR A 56 -7.79 -6.87 -4.46
CA TYR A 56 -7.45 -5.49 -4.15
C TYR A 56 -6.30 -5.05 -5.06
N ALA A 57 -6.48 -3.91 -5.71
CA ALA A 57 -5.40 -3.23 -6.41
C ALA A 57 -5.20 -1.85 -5.81
N VAL A 58 -3.98 -1.33 -5.87
CA VAL A 58 -3.67 0.02 -5.42
C VAL A 58 -2.86 0.71 -6.51
N ASP A 59 -3.15 1.98 -6.74
CA ASP A 59 -2.32 2.89 -7.51
C ASP A 59 -1.73 3.93 -6.56
N LEU A 60 -0.41 4.01 -6.48
CA LEU A 60 0.28 4.96 -5.62
C LEU A 60 0.36 6.29 -6.36
N GLU A 61 -0.32 7.33 -5.90
CA GLU A 61 -0.26 8.64 -6.56
C GLU A 61 1.00 9.40 -6.16
N GLU A 62 1.27 9.52 -4.87
CA GLU A 62 2.43 10.25 -4.34
C GLU A 62 3.09 9.48 -3.18
N VAL A 63 4.42 9.55 -3.12
CA VAL A 63 5.21 9.01 -2.00
C VAL A 63 6.11 10.10 -1.47
N LYS A 64 5.70 10.75 -0.38
CA LYS A 64 6.38 11.93 0.15
C LYS A 64 7.30 11.55 1.32
N TRP A 65 8.51 12.10 1.30
CA TRP A 65 9.41 12.13 2.45
C TRP A 65 9.73 13.57 2.80
N LYS A 66 9.35 14.00 4.02
CA LYS A 66 9.52 15.39 4.49
C LYS A 66 8.96 16.43 3.48
N GLY A 67 7.80 16.13 2.88
CA GLY A 67 7.13 16.98 1.91
C GLY A 67 7.73 16.97 0.49
N THR A 68 8.75 16.14 0.22
CA THR A 68 9.29 15.95 -1.13
C THR A 68 8.79 14.64 -1.70
N ASP A 69 8.22 14.65 -2.91
CA ASP A 69 7.86 13.42 -3.62
C ASP A 69 9.13 12.66 -4.04
N ILE A 70 9.29 11.46 -3.50
CA ILE A 70 10.39 10.55 -3.75
C ILE A 70 9.95 9.31 -4.56
N LYS A 71 8.68 9.22 -4.99
CA LYS A 71 8.19 8.11 -5.80
C LYS A 71 9.09 7.81 -7.02
N PRO A 72 9.55 8.80 -7.82
CA PRO A 72 10.43 8.53 -8.95
C PRO A 72 11.77 7.90 -8.56
N VAL A 73 12.28 8.24 -7.36
CA VAL A 73 13.52 7.68 -6.84
C VAL A 73 13.31 6.21 -6.46
N LEU A 74 12.16 5.90 -5.83
CA LEU A 74 11.82 4.54 -5.43
C LEU A 74 11.55 3.63 -6.63
N GLU A 75 10.97 4.17 -7.72
CA GLU A 75 10.82 3.50 -9.02
C GLU A 75 12.17 3.05 -9.57
N VAL A 76 13.14 3.97 -9.63
CA VAL A 76 14.48 3.67 -10.15
C VAL A 76 15.25 2.69 -9.25
N MET A 77 15.03 2.76 -7.93
CA MET A 77 15.67 1.87 -6.97
C MET A 77 15.03 0.47 -6.90
N GLY A 78 13.84 0.28 -7.48
CA GLY A 78 13.10 -0.99 -7.42
C GLY A 78 12.53 -1.29 -6.03
N ASN A 79 12.31 -0.27 -5.19
CA ASN A 79 11.83 -0.43 -3.81
C ASN A 79 10.33 -0.08 -3.66
N LEU A 80 9.58 -0.04 -4.76
CA LEU A 80 8.14 0.25 -4.73
C LEU A 80 7.29 -0.95 -4.34
N GLU A 81 7.71 -2.17 -4.68
CA GLU A 81 6.93 -3.39 -4.44
C GLU A 81 6.56 -3.55 -2.96
N ASP A 82 7.51 -3.28 -2.05
CA ASP A 82 7.27 -3.33 -0.60
C ASP A 82 6.20 -2.32 -0.14
N ILE A 83 6.18 -1.13 -0.77
CA ILE A 83 5.24 -0.05 -0.45
C ILE A 83 3.86 -0.37 -1.04
N GLU A 84 3.81 -0.90 -2.26
CA GLU A 84 2.58 -1.36 -2.91
C GLU A 84 1.93 -2.49 -2.12
N GLU A 85 2.70 -3.50 -1.70
CA GLU A 85 2.19 -4.58 -0.85
C GLU A 85 1.63 -4.04 0.47
N ALA A 86 2.37 -3.14 1.12
CA ALA A 86 1.91 -2.51 2.36
C ALA A 86 0.63 -1.70 2.14
N ALA A 87 0.53 -0.98 1.01
CA ALA A 87 -0.64 -0.20 0.65
C ALA A 87 -1.87 -1.08 0.40
N ILE A 88 -1.71 -2.21 -0.30
CA ILE A 88 -2.78 -3.19 -0.53
C ILE A 88 -3.28 -3.76 0.80
N ARG A 89 -2.37 -4.16 1.68
CA ARG A 89 -2.73 -4.71 3.01
C ARG A 89 -3.43 -3.67 3.87
N TYR A 90 -2.94 -2.42 3.85
CA TYR A 90 -3.58 -1.31 4.56
C TYR A 90 -4.99 -1.06 4.02
N PHE A 91 -5.15 -1.01 2.69
CA PHE A 91 -6.43 -0.81 2.03
C PHE A 91 -7.44 -1.93 2.36
N ALA A 92 -7.01 -3.19 2.31
CA ALA A 92 -7.84 -4.32 2.70
C ALA A 92 -8.29 -4.22 4.17
N SER A 93 -7.36 -3.94 5.09
CA SER A 93 -7.66 -3.77 6.51
C SER A 93 -8.60 -2.59 6.78
N MET A 94 -8.42 -1.49 6.04
CA MET A 94 -9.30 -0.33 6.10
C MET A 94 -10.73 -0.71 5.68
N LEU A 95 -10.91 -1.43 4.57
CA LEU A 95 -12.22 -1.89 4.12
C LEU A 95 -12.90 -2.86 5.10
N GLU A 96 -12.12 -3.75 5.73
CA GLU A 96 -12.64 -4.66 6.76
C GLU A 96 -13.06 -3.91 8.03
N SER A 97 -12.26 -2.92 8.44
CA SER A 97 -12.51 -2.15 9.67
C SER A 97 -13.68 -1.18 9.53
N HIS A 98 -13.93 -0.64 8.33
CA HIS A 98 -15.07 0.24 8.06
C HIS A 98 -16.39 -0.51 7.83
N GLY A 99 -16.38 -1.85 7.87
CA GLY A 99 -17.61 -2.66 7.84
C GLY A 99 -18.29 -2.78 6.47
N ASP A 100 -17.82 -2.09 5.43
CA ASP A 100 -18.42 -2.13 4.08
C ASP A 100 -18.28 -3.50 3.39
N LEU A 101 -17.32 -4.33 3.80
CA LEU A 101 -17.17 -5.71 3.30
C LEU A 101 -18.24 -6.68 3.82
N ARG A 102 -18.96 -6.35 4.91
CA ARG A 102 -20.04 -7.21 5.44
C ARG A 102 -21.42 -6.87 4.86
N ALA A 103 -21.60 -5.70 4.26
CA ALA A 103 -22.87 -5.29 3.67
C ALA A 103 -23.06 -5.79 2.21
N ALA A 104 -21.99 -6.32 1.60
CA ALA A 104 -21.97 -6.74 0.19
C ALA A 104 -21.76 -8.26 -0.02
N ALA A 105 -21.84 -9.07 1.04
CA ALA A 105 -21.73 -10.53 1.00
C ALA A 105 -23.10 -11.21 1.19
#